data_AF-A7GZG9-F1
#
_entry.id   AF-A7GZG9-F1
#
_cell.length_a   1.000
_cell.length_b   1.000
_cell.length_c   1.000
_cell.angle_alpha   90.00
_cell.angle_beta   90.00
_cell.angle_gamma   90.00
#
_symmetry.space_group_name_H-M   'P 1'
#
loop_
_entity.id
_entity.type
_entity.pdbx_description
1 polymer ?
#
loop_
_entity_poly.entity_id
_entity_poly.type
_entity_poly.pdbx_seq_one_letter_code
_entity_poly.pdbx_strand_id
1 'polypeptide(L)'
;MNAEFKAAKFNGICAALCLLVIELTKIFPASEQLQTPLAVVRLIFLIAALTLFHKSFHLISQISGSNVCCTFRRAGIVTIIVLLCCAGFYLADRSLNMLILFGVLPFLWCFLLFVWIVLNFKMARIAKSKIFSSYAFLLIAVATLHTLHSVQSLRAFTQPFLAVADLISDAVLPLLLVSVWASMRDFSNRS
;
A
#
# COMPACT_ATOMS: atom_id res chain seq x y z
N MET A 1 27.56 -2.60 2.64
CA MET A 1 26.60 -3.71 2.47
C MET A 1 25.77 -4.05 3.72
N ASN A 2 26.34 -4.55 4.83
CA ASN A 2 25.51 -4.98 5.98
C ASN A 2 24.79 -3.82 6.71
N ALA A 3 25.44 -2.65 6.85
CA ALA A 3 24.82 -1.47 7.48
C ALA A 3 23.66 -0.89 6.64
N GLU A 4 23.85 -0.77 5.33
CA GLU A 4 22.82 -0.27 4.40
C GLU A 4 21.63 -1.23 4.34
N PHE A 5 21.88 -2.54 4.33
CA PHE A 5 20.83 -3.56 4.41
C PHE A 5 20.04 -3.46 5.71
N LYS A 6 20.73 -3.38 6.87
CA LYS A 6 20.08 -3.19 8.18
C LYS A 6 19.24 -1.92 8.21
N ALA A 7 19.75 -0.82 7.68
CA ALA A 7 19.00 0.43 7.58
C ALA A 7 17.78 0.31 6.64
N ALA A 8 17.92 -0.37 5.49
CA ALA A 8 16.81 -0.59 4.57
C ALA A 8 15.70 -1.41 5.23
N LYS A 9 16.08 -2.50 5.91
CA LYS A 9 15.17 -3.36 6.66
C LYS A 9 14.46 -2.60 7.77
N PHE A 10 15.20 -1.86 8.59
CA PHE A 10 14.63 -1.05 9.67
C PHE A 10 13.61 -0.03 9.15
N ASN A 11 13.97 0.73 8.12
CA ASN A 11 13.05 1.68 7.48
C ASN A 11 11.78 0.98 6.94
N GLY A 12 11.92 -0.19 6.31
CA GLY A 12 10.78 -0.94 5.81
C GLY A 12 9.85 -1.46 6.91
N ILE A 13 10.39 -1.90 8.05
CA ILE A 13 9.60 -2.30 9.23
C ILE A 13 8.85 -1.09 9.79
N CYS A 14 9.54 0.04 10.00
CA CYS A 14 8.88 1.26 10.49
C CYS A 14 7.79 1.74 9.54
N ALA A 15 8.01 1.66 8.23
CA ALA A 15 7.00 2.01 7.23
C ALA A 15 5.75 1.11 7.31
N ALA A 16 5.97 -0.20 7.46
CA ALA A 16 4.88 -1.16 7.65
C ALA A 16 4.11 -0.93 8.97
N LEU A 17 4.82 -0.59 10.05
CA LEU A 17 4.21 -0.20 11.32
C LEU A 17 3.37 1.08 11.18
N CYS A 18 3.82 2.07 10.41
CA CYS A 18 3.02 3.25 10.12
C CYS A 18 1.69 2.90 9.43
N LEU A 19 1.73 2.00 8.44
CA LEU A 19 0.49 1.52 7.79
C LEU A 19 -0.39 0.72 8.76
N LEU A 20 0.18 -0.09 9.64
CA LEU A 20 -0.57 -0.79 10.68
C LEU A 20 -1.29 0.18 11.62
N VAL A 21 -0.64 1.28 12.04
CA VAL A 21 -1.28 2.31 12.87
C VAL A 21 -2.47 2.94 12.14
N ILE A 22 -2.35 3.20 10.84
CA ILE A 22 -3.48 3.71 10.03
C ILE A 22 -4.66 2.74 10.09
N GLU A 23 -4.45 1.45 9.88
CA GLU A 23 -5.52 0.46 9.92
C GLU A 23 -6.12 0.30 11.33
N LEU A 24 -5.28 0.28 12.37
CA LEU A 24 -5.76 0.26 13.77
C LEU A 24 -6.66 1.44 14.09
N THR A 25 -6.35 2.63 13.57
CA THR A 25 -7.21 3.81 13.77
C THR A 25 -8.58 3.68 13.09
N LYS A 26 -8.78 2.77 12.13
CA LYS A 26 -10.10 2.54 11.50
C LYS A 26 -10.99 1.62 12.32
N ILE A 27 -10.39 0.76 13.15
CA ILE A 27 -11.10 -0.22 13.98
C ILE A 27 -11.81 0.46 15.15
N PHE A 28 -11.26 1.56 15.68
CA PHE A 28 -11.86 2.27 16.81
C PHE A 28 -12.97 3.21 16.33
N PRO A 29 -14.23 3.02 16.79
CA PRO A 29 -15.31 3.94 16.50
C PRO A 29 -14.99 5.31 17.13
N ALA A 30 -14.75 6.30 16.29
CA ALA A 30 -14.49 7.67 16.70
C ALA A 30 -15.81 8.47 16.67
N SER A 31 -16.07 9.26 17.72
CA SER A 31 -17.10 10.28 17.67
C SER A 31 -16.82 11.27 16.52
N GLU A 32 -17.84 11.94 15.98
CA GLU A 32 -17.66 12.91 14.89
C GLU A 32 -16.59 13.96 15.20
N GLN A 33 -16.49 14.41 16.46
CA GLN A 33 -15.46 15.33 16.93
C GLN A 33 -14.02 14.79 16.80
N LEU A 34 -13.83 13.47 16.87
CA LEU A 34 -12.52 12.83 16.78
C LEU A 34 -12.17 12.37 15.34
N GLN A 35 -13.12 12.44 14.40
CA GLN A 35 -12.87 12.02 13.01
C GLN A 35 -11.83 12.90 12.30
N THR A 36 -11.94 14.21 12.43
CA THR A 36 -11.01 15.18 11.83
C THR A 36 -9.57 15.02 12.34
N PRO A 37 -9.29 14.99 13.67
CA PRO A 37 -7.93 14.78 14.15
C PRO A 37 -7.39 13.39 13.77
N LEU A 38 -8.25 12.36 13.74
CA LEU A 38 -7.84 11.02 13.32
C LEU A 38 -7.46 10.97 11.83
N ALA A 39 -8.17 11.69 10.97
CA ALA A 39 -7.83 11.83 9.56
C ALA A 39 -6.45 12.50 9.38
N VAL A 40 -6.14 13.53 10.17
CA VAL A 40 -4.82 14.18 10.17
C VAL A 40 -3.73 13.20 10.63
N VAL A 41 -3.97 12.45 11.70
CA VAL A 41 -3.04 11.41 12.18
C VAL A 41 -2.78 10.37 11.09
N ARG A 42 -3.83 9.83 10.45
CA ARG A 42 -3.71 8.89 9.33
C ARG A 42 -2.87 9.46 8.19
N LEU A 43 -3.10 10.72 7.84
CA LEU A 43 -2.32 11.40 6.80
C LEU A 43 -0.84 11.53 7.17
N ILE A 44 -0.52 11.90 8.42
CA ILE A 44 0.86 11.99 8.92
C ILE A 44 1.54 10.62 8.85
N PHE A 45 0.89 9.56 9.34
CA PHE A 45 1.43 8.20 9.27
C PHE A 45 1.58 7.70 7.83
N LEU A 46 0.68 8.10 6.93
CA LEU A 46 0.80 7.76 5.51
C LEU A 46 2.03 8.42 4.88
N ILE A 47 2.24 9.72 5.13
CA ILE A 47 3.42 10.45 4.64
C ILE A 47 4.71 9.85 5.22
N ALA A 48 4.71 9.50 6.51
CA ALA A 48 5.82 8.83 7.16
C ALA A 48 6.11 7.46 6.51
N ALA A 49 5.08 6.64 6.28
CA ALA A 49 5.21 5.34 5.63
C ALA A 49 5.82 5.47 4.23
N LEU A 50 5.31 6.38 3.40
CA LEU A 50 5.81 6.62 2.04
C LEU A 50 7.28 7.07 2.04
N THR A 51 7.64 7.95 2.97
CA THR A 51 9.02 8.44 3.11
C THR A 51 9.98 7.32 3.53
N LEU A 52 9.57 6.49 4.49
CA LEU A 52 10.36 5.36 4.98
C LEU A 52 10.49 4.25 3.93
N PHE A 53 9.42 3.95 3.19
CA PHE A 53 9.48 3.03 2.05
C PHE A 53 10.39 3.56 0.94
N HIS A 54 10.36 4.86 0.65
CA HIS A 54 11.29 5.46 -0.31
C HIS A 54 12.75 5.23 0.10
N LYS A 55 13.10 5.53 1.36
CA LYS A 55 14.45 5.30 1.90
C LYS A 55 14.85 3.83 1.83
N SER A 56 13.94 2.93 2.22
CA SER A 56 14.17 1.49 2.18
C SER A 56 14.43 0.99 0.75
N PHE A 57 13.54 1.32 -0.18
CA PHE A 57 13.67 0.91 -1.58
C PHE A 57 14.89 1.51 -2.26
N HIS A 58 15.26 2.75 -1.91
CA HIS A 58 16.48 3.38 -2.40
C HIS A 58 17.72 2.56 -2.01
N LEU A 59 17.88 2.25 -0.72
CA LEU A 59 18.99 1.44 -0.22
C LEU A 59 19.00 0.03 -0.84
N ILE A 60 17.83 -0.62 -0.95
CA ILE A 60 17.73 -1.93 -1.61
C ILE A 60 18.14 -1.84 -3.08
N SER A 61 17.74 -0.78 -3.78
CA SER A 61 18.10 -0.58 -5.20
C SER A 61 19.60 -0.38 -5.37
N GLN A 62 20.26 0.34 -4.46
CA GLN A 62 21.72 0.52 -4.45
C GLN A 62 22.45 -0.82 -4.22
N ILE A 63 21.98 -1.63 -3.27
CA ILE A 63 22.65 -2.90 -2.92
C ILE A 63 22.42 -3.98 -3.98
N SER A 64 21.21 -4.05 -4.56
CA SER A 64 20.81 -5.14 -5.47
C SER A 64 20.92 -4.79 -6.96
N GLY A 65 21.19 -3.54 -7.32
CA GLY A 65 21.13 -3.06 -8.71
C GLY A 65 19.71 -3.06 -9.31
N SER A 66 18.67 -3.24 -8.48
CA SER A 66 17.29 -3.33 -8.94
C SER A 66 16.64 -1.96 -9.18
N ASN A 67 15.51 -1.94 -9.90
CA ASN A 67 14.75 -0.73 -10.20
C ASN A 67 13.53 -0.49 -9.28
N VAL A 68 13.54 -1.06 -8.06
CA VAL A 68 12.40 -0.98 -7.13
C VAL A 68 12.12 0.47 -6.73
N CYS A 69 13.15 1.23 -6.35
CA CYS A 69 13.01 2.65 -6.00
C CYS A 69 12.48 3.48 -7.17
N CYS A 70 13.00 3.23 -8.38
CA CYS A 70 12.55 3.92 -9.59
C CYS A 70 11.07 3.65 -9.88
N THR A 71 10.63 2.41 -9.70
CA THR A 71 9.21 2.01 -9.87
C THR A 71 8.33 2.75 -8.86
N PHE A 72 8.70 2.73 -7.58
CA PHE A 72 7.95 3.42 -6.51
C PHE A 72 7.89 4.93 -6.74
N ARG A 73 9.01 5.57 -7.07
CA ARG A 73 9.09 7.02 -7.34
C ARG A 73 8.22 7.44 -8.52
N ARG A 74 8.28 6.70 -9.64
CA ARG A 74 7.48 7.01 -10.84
C ARG A 74 5.99 6.95 -10.55
N ALA A 75 5.55 5.91 -9.83
CA ALA A 75 4.15 5.80 -9.43
C ALA A 75 3.70 6.95 -8.52
N GLY A 76 4.54 7.35 -7.57
CA GLY A 76 4.28 8.52 -6.73
C GLY A 76 4.11 9.82 -7.54
N ILE A 77 4.99 10.07 -8.50
CA ILE A 77 4.90 11.26 -9.38
C ILE A 77 3.62 11.24 -10.20
N VAL A 78 3.29 10.11 -10.85
CA VAL A 78 2.04 9.96 -11.62
C VAL A 78 0.82 10.23 -10.73
N THR A 79 0.82 9.69 -9.51
CA THR A 79 -0.26 9.89 -8.54
C THR A 79 -0.44 11.36 -8.17
N ILE A 80 0.66 12.07 -7.88
CA ILE A 80 0.62 13.49 -7.55
C ILE A 80 0.08 14.31 -8.73
N ILE A 81 0.55 14.04 -9.94
CA ILE A 81 0.06 14.75 -11.15
C ILE A 81 -1.44 14.54 -11.32
N VAL A 82 -1.92 13.28 -11.22
CA VAL A 82 -3.36 12.97 -11.33
C VAL A 82 -4.17 13.70 -10.24
N LEU A 83 -3.70 13.69 -8.99
CA LEU A 83 -4.39 14.40 -7.90
C LEU A 83 -4.43 15.91 -8.11
N LEU A 84 -3.34 16.53 -8.60
CA LEU A 84 -3.31 17.95 -8.94
C LEU A 84 -4.26 18.27 -10.10
N CYS A 85 -4.32 17.42 -11.12
CA CYS A 85 -5.29 17.53 -12.20
C CYS A 85 -6.72 17.42 -11.67
N CYS A 86 -7.02 16.45 -10.80
CA CYS A 86 -8.34 16.33 -10.16
C CYS A 86 -8.70 17.57 -9.34
N ALA A 87 -7.75 18.16 -8.61
CA ALA A 87 -7.98 19.38 -7.85
C ALA A 87 -8.27 20.58 -8.78
N GLY A 88 -7.53 20.73 -9.89
CA GLY A 88 -7.80 21.74 -10.92
C GLY A 88 -9.18 21.54 -11.55
N PHE A 89 -9.48 20.31 -11.99
CA PHE A 89 -10.79 19.69 -12.16
C PHE A 89 -11.90 20.30 -11.31
N TYR A 90 -11.81 19.96 -10.03
CA TYR A 90 -12.79 20.26 -9.02
C TYR A 90 -13.02 21.77 -8.83
N LEU A 91 -11.96 22.58 -8.95
CA LEU A 91 -12.02 24.03 -8.82
C LEU A 91 -12.58 24.72 -10.07
N ALA A 92 -12.33 24.16 -11.27
CA ALA A 92 -12.72 24.77 -12.53
C ALA A 92 -14.17 24.44 -12.93
N ASP A 93 -14.60 23.19 -12.76
CA ASP A 93 -15.92 22.74 -13.20
C ASP A 93 -16.50 21.65 -12.29
N ARG A 94 -17.53 22.04 -11.52
CA ARG A 94 -18.23 21.12 -10.62
C ARG A 94 -18.98 20.00 -11.34
N SER A 95 -19.30 20.17 -12.64
CA SER A 95 -19.95 19.12 -13.43
C SER A 95 -19.08 17.87 -13.59
N LEU A 96 -17.75 18.04 -13.48
CA LEU A 96 -16.76 16.96 -13.54
C LEU A 96 -16.62 16.18 -12.22
N ASN A 97 -17.26 16.60 -11.14
CA ASN A 97 -17.12 15.97 -9.82
C ASN A 97 -17.52 14.49 -9.84
N MET A 98 -18.60 14.14 -10.53
CA MET A 98 -19.03 12.74 -10.65
C MET A 98 -18.00 11.90 -11.40
N LEU A 99 -17.39 12.44 -12.47
CA LEU A 99 -16.34 11.78 -13.23
C LEU A 99 -15.08 11.56 -12.39
N ILE A 100 -14.70 12.56 -11.58
CA ILE A 100 -13.54 12.46 -10.68
C ILE A 100 -13.80 11.41 -9.61
N LEU A 101 -14.94 11.48 -8.93
CA LEU A 101 -15.26 10.62 -7.78
C LEU A 101 -15.52 9.16 -8.17
N PHE A 102 -16.25 8.92 -9.26
CA PHE A 102 -16.66 7.57 -9.67
C PHE A 102 -15.84 7.01 -10.83
N GLY A 103 -15.03 7.84 -11.51
CA GLY A 103 -14.10 7.41 -12.55
C GLY A 103 -12.66 7.48 -12.05
N VAL A 104 -12.10 8.68 -12.00
CA VAL A 104 -10.64 8.88 -11.85
C VAL A 104 -10.08 8.33 -10.53
N LEU A 105 -10.74 8.60 -9.40
CA LEU A 105 -10.25 8.15 -8.08
C LEU A 105 -10.24 6.61 -7.93
N PRO A 106 -11.28 5.86 -8.33
CA PRO A 106 -11.23 4.40 -8.38
C PRO A 106 -10.09 3.86 -9.25
N PHE A 107 -9.89 4.43 -10.44
CA PHE A 107 -8.77 4.03 -11.31
C PHE A 107 -7.41 4.31 -10.68
N LEU A 108 -7.26 5.44 -9.99
CA LEU A 108 -6.03 5.79 -9.28
C LEU A 108 -5.75 4.79 -8.14
N TRP A 109 -6.78 4.38 -7.40
CA TRP A 109 -6.66 3.35 -6.37
C TRP A 109 -6.19 2.02 -6.97
N CYS A 110 -6.81 1.57 -8.06
CA CYS A 110 -6.39 0.35 -8.77
C CYS A 110 -4.94 0.43 -9.27
N PHE A 111 -4.51 1.59 -9.78
CA PHE A 111 -3.13 1.83 -10.20
C PHE A 111 -2.14 1.69 -9.02
N LEU A 112 -2.43 2.35 -7.90
CA LEU A 112 -1.59 2.29 -6.70
C LEU A 112 -1.48 0.87 -6.15
N LEU A 113 -2.61 0.16 -6.11
CA LEU A 113 -2.67 -1.24 -5.69
C LEU A 113 -1.81 -2.13 -6.60
N PHE A 114 -1.96 -1.99 -7.93
CA PHE A 114 -1.18 -2.74 -8.90
C PHE A 114 0.32 -2.48 -8.75
N VAL A 115 0.73 -1.21 -8.61
CA VAL A 115 2.12 -0.85 -8.36
C VAL A 115 2.63 -1.51 -7.08
N TRP A 116 1.85 -1.47 -6.00
CA TRP A 116 2.23 -2.06 -4.72
C TRP A 116 2.43 -3.58 -4.83
N ILE A 117 1.55 -4.28 -5.55
CA ILE A 117 1.69 -5.71 -5.87
C ILE A 117 2.99 -5.96 -6.65
N VAL A 118 3.27 -5.17 -7.70
CA VAL A 118 4.49 -5.30 -8.52
C VAL A 118 5.75 -5.09 -7.68
N LEU A 119 5.75 -4.10 -6.77
CA LEU A 119 6.86 -3.86 -5.87
C LEU A 119 7.12 -5.06 -4.96
N ASN A 120 6.07 -5.65 -4.38
CA ASN A 120 6.21 -6.81 -3.50
C ASN A 120 6.72 -8.05 -4.26
N PHE A 121 6.31 -8.28 -5.51
CA PHE A 121 6.91 -9.34 -6.34
C PHE A 121 8.37 -9.08 -6.71
N LYS A 122 8.75 -7.82 -6.98
CA LYS A 122 10.17 -7.47 -7.18
C LYS A 122 10.98 -7.73 -5.91
N MET A 123 10.45 -7.33 -4.75
CA MET A 123 11.05 -7.58 -3.45
C MET A 123 11.17 -9.07 -3.14
N ALA A 124 10.17 -9.89 -3.48
CA ALA A 124 10.22 -11.35 -3.33
C ALA A 124 11.41 -11.96 -4.09
N ARG A 125 11.66 -11.50 -5.32
CA ARG A 125 12.80 -11.94 -6.14
C ARG A 125 14.13 -11.49 -5.55
N ILE A 126 14.24 -10.23 -5.15
CA ILE A 126 15.47 -9.66 -4.58
C ILE A 126 15.82 -10.35 -3.26
N ALA A 127 14.85 -10.46 -2.34
CA ALA A 127 15.02 -11.07 -1.02
C ALA A 127 14.98 -12.61 -1.02
N LYS A 128 14.75 -13.25 -2.18
CA LYS A 128 14.47 -14.70 -2.30
C LYS A 128 13.48 -15.19 -1.24
N SER A 129 12.45 -14.38 -0.97
CA SER A 129 11.51 -14.60 0.13
C SER A 129 10.12 -14.92 -0.41
N LYS A 130 9.62 -16.10 -0.06
CA LYS A 130 8.26 -16.54 -0.39
C LYS A 130 7.20 -15.65 0.29
N ILE A 131 7.52 -15.05 1.43
CA ILE A 131 6.55 -14.30 2.25
C ILE A 131 6.13 -13.00 1.53
N PHE A 132 7.05 -12.31 0.83
CA PHE A 132 6.70 -11.15 -0.02
C PHE A 132 5.73 -11.54 -1.15
N SER A 133 5.93 -12.72 -1.74
CA SER A 133 5.03 -13.23 -2.77
C SER A 133 3.66 -13.62 -2.18
N SER A 134 3.63 -14.28 -1.02
CA SER A 134 2.40 -14.63 -0.32
C SER A 134 1.59 -13.38 0.07
N TYR A 135 2.26 -12.32 0.54
CA TYR A 135 1.63 -11.03 0.79
C TYR A 135 0.98 -10.46 -0.49
N ALA A 136 1.70 -10.46 -1.61
CA ALA A 136 1.16 -9.97 -2.88
C ALA A 136 -0.05 -10.79 -3.37
N PHE A 137 -0.01 -12.12 -3.25
CA PHE A 137 -1.14 -12.98 -3.60
C PHE A 137 -2.35 -12.75 -2.70
N LEU A 138 -2.14 -12.62 -1.40
CA LEU A 138 -3.21 -12.34 -0.45
C LEU A 138 -3.87 -10.99 -0.74
N LEU A 139 -3.06 -9.98 -1.04
CA LEU A 139 -3.52 -8.65 -1.43
C LEU A 139 -4.35 -8.70 -2.74
N ILE A 140 -3.92 -9.47 -3.74
CA ILE A 140 -4.70 -9.69 -4.97
C ILE A 140 -6.04 -10.36 -4.64
N ALA A 141 -6.04 -11.41 -3.81
CA ALA A 141 -7.25 -12.15 -3.47
C ALA A 141 -8.29 -11.26 -2.78
N VAL A 142 -7.87 -10.49 -1.77
CA VAL A 142 -8.75 -9.55 -1.04
C VAL A 142 -9.26 -8.46 -1.97
N ALA A 143 -8.37 -7.83 -2.74
CA ALA A 143 -8.76 -6.76 -3.65
C ALA A 143 -9.74 -7.25 -4.73
N THR A 144 -9.50 -8.45 -5.27
CA THR A 144 -10.40 -9.10 -6.25
C THR A 144 -11.77 -9.33 -5.63
N LEU A 145 -11.82 -9.84 -4.40
CA LEU A 145 -13.08 -10.09 -3.72
C LEU A 145 -13.88 -8.79 -3.49
N HIS A 146 -13.22 -7.71 -3.04
CA HIS A 146 -13.84 -6.39 -2.92
C HIS A 146 -14.32 -5.83 -4.25
N THR A 147 -13.56 -6.02 -5.34
CA THR A 147 -14.00 -5.58 -6.68
C THR A 147 -15.14 -6.43 -7.23
N LEU A 148 -15.16 -7.74 -7.00
CA LEU A 148 -16.30 -8.58 -7.40
C LEU A 148 -17.55 -8.23 -6.58
N HIS A 149 -17.39 -7.87 -5.31
CA HIS A 149 -18.51 -7.49 -4.45
C HIS A 149 -19.21 -6.19 -4.90
N SER A 150 -18.47 -5.27 -5.54
CA SER A 150 -19.06 -4.04 -6.10
C SER A 150 -19.92 -4.32 -7.34
N VAL A 151 -19.74 -5.47 -8.00
CA VAL A 151 -20.57 -5.92 -9.12
C VAL A 151 -21.86 -6.53 -8.59
N GLN A 152 -22.99 -5.88 -8.87
CA GLN A 152 -24.29 -6.25 -8.31
C GLN A 152 -24.71 -7.71 -8.58
N SER A 153 -24.40 -8.25 -9.77
CA SER A 153 -24.69 -9.65 -10.12
C SER A 153 -23.89 -10.69 -9.33
N LEU A 154 -22.75 -10.30 -8.76
CA LEU A 154 -21.85 -11.18 -8.00
C LEU A 154 -21.96 -10.99 -6.49
N ARG A 155 -22.82 -10.07 -6.03
CA ARG A 155 -22.93 -9.72 -4.61
C ARG A 155 -23.36 -10.90 -3.74
N ALA A 156 -24.37 -11.65 -4.17
CA ALA A 156 -24.87 -12.81 -3.41
C ALA A 156 -23.78 -13.90 -3.24
N PHE A 157 -22.92 -14.06 -4.26
CA PHE A 157 -21.82 -15.01 -4.23
C PHE A 157 -20.67 -14.55 -3.32
N THR A 158 -20.36 -13.25 -3.30
CA THR A 158 -19.24 -12.69 -2.53
C THR A 158 -19.58 -12.37 -1.07
N GLN A 159 -20.86 -12.12 -0.76
CA GLN A 159 -21.36 -11.78 0.57
C GLN A 159 -20.81 -12.66 1.72
N PRO A 160 -20.82 -14.02 1.64
CA PRO A 160 -20.34 -14.85 2.75
C PRO A 160 -18.85 -14.69 3.04
N PHE A 161 -18.07 -14.20 2.08
CA PHE A 161 -16.62 -14.03 2.22
C PHE A 161 -16.22 -12.62 2.65
N LEU A 162 -17.13 -11.64 2.61
CA LEU A 162 -16.79 -10.23 2.80
C LEU A 162 -16.21 -9.96 4.18
N ALA A 163 -16.82 -10.50 5.24
CA ALA A 163 -16.32 -10.34 6.60
C ALA A 163 -14.89 -10.89 6.79
N VAL A 164 -14.57 -11.99 6.10
CA VAL A 164 -13.21 -12.55 6.11
C VAL A 164 -12.25 -11.65 5.33
N ALA A 165 -12.69 -11.12 4.19
CA ALA A 165 -11.90 -10.18 3.39
C ALA A 165 -11.54 -8.91 4.17
N ASP A 166 -12.51 -8.36 4.88
CA ASP A 166 -12.36 -7.15 5.70
C ASP A 166 -11.39 -7.42 6.87
N LEU A 167 -11.55 -8.55 7.57
CA LEU A 167 -10.61 -8.96 8.61
C LEU A 167 -9.18 -9.13 8.07
N ILE A 168 -9.03 -9.72 6.88
CA ILE A 168 -7.73 -9.88 6.25
C ILE A 168 -7.15 -8.51 5.86
N SER A 169 -7.97 -7.63 5.30
CA SER A 169 -7.59 -6.26 4.91
C SER A 169 -7.11 -5.44 6.09
N ASP A 170 -7.91 -5.41 7.16
CA ASP A 170 -7.74 -4.46 8.27
C ASP A 170 -6.69 -4.92 9.28
N ALA A 171 -6.51 -6.24 9.44
CA ALA A 171 -5.59 -6.79 10.44
C ALA A 171 -4.46 -7.63 9.81
N VAL A 172 -4.80 -8.62 8.98
CA VAL A 172 -3.82 -9.63 8.55
C VAL A 172 -2.79 -9.04 7.58
N LEU A 173 -3.21 -8.27 6.58
CA LEU A 173 -2.31 -7.69 5.58
C LEU A 173 -1.29 -6.73 6.21
N PRO A 174 -1.68 -5.79 7.09
CA PRO A 174 -0.73 -4.93 7.79
C PRO A 174 0.28 -5.71 8.65
N LEU A 175 -0.19 -6.70 9.43
CA LEU A 175 0.68 -7.53 10.26
C LEU A 175 1.63 -8.40 9.43
N LEU A 176 1.12 -8.95 8.33
CA LEU A 176 1.90 -9.74 7.38
C LEU A 176 2.97 -8.85 6.75
N LEU A 177 2.65 -7.61 6.38
CA LEU A 177 3.64 -6.67 5.82
C LEU A 177 4.79 -6.41 6.81
N VAL A 178 4.49 -6.18 8.09
CA VAL A 178 5.53 -6.04 9.13
C VAL A 178 6.39 -7.31 9.21
N SER A 179 5.74 -8.48 9.23
CA SER A 179 6.41 -9.78 9.29
C SER A 179 7.29 -10.04 8.07
N VAL A 180 6.83 -9.66 6.89
CA VAL A 180 7.54 -9.75 5.61
C VAL A 180 8.85 -8.96 5.68
N TRP A 181 8.81 -7.71 6.13
CA TRP A 181 10.00 -6.88 6.30
C TRP A 181 10.92 -7.38 7.41
N ALA A 182 10.37 -7.83 8.53
CA ALA A 182 11.13 -8.43 9.63
C ALA A 182 11.85 -9.73 9.22
N SER A 183 11.27 -10.52 8.32
CA SER A 183 11.83 -11.77 7.82
C SER A 183 12.99 -11.62 6.82
N MET A 184 13.21 -10.40 6.31
CA MET A 184 14.23 -10.16 5.28
C MET A 184 15.63 -10.51 5.81
N ARG A 185 16.38 -11.29 5.04
CA ARG A 185 17.76 -11.71 5.31
C ARG A 185 18.72 -11.03 4.34
N ASP A 186 19.95 -10.80 4.79
CA ASP A 186 21.00 -10.14 4.00
C ASP A 186 21.26 -10.93 2.70
N PHE A 187 21.57 -10.20 1.63
CA PHE A 187 21.89 -10.74 0.31
C PHE A 187 23.27 -11.42 0.27
N SER A 188 24.15 -11.11 1.23
CA SER A 188 25.51 -11.68 1.31
C SER A 188 25.58 -13.14 1.73
N ASN A 189 24.55 -13.68 2.39
CA ASN A 189 24.60 -15.01 3.00
C ASN A 189 24.34 -16.17 2.02
N ARG A 190 24.38 -15.92 0.71
CA ARG A 190 24.03 -16.90 -0.33
C ARG A 190 24.84 -16.67 -1.62
N SER A 191 26.17 -16.75 -1.50
CA SER A 191 27.05 -17.16 -2.60
C SER A 191 27.04 -18.67 -2.71
#